data_AF-A0A2G7LYP5-F1
#
_entry.id   AF-A0A2G7LYP5-F1
#
_cell.length_a   1.000
_cell.length_b   1.000
_cell.length_c   1.000
_cell.angle_alpha   90.00
_cell.angle_beta   90.00
_cell.angle_gamma   90.00
#
_symmetry.space_group_name_H-M   'P 1'
#
loop_
_entity.id
_entity.type
_entity.pdbx_description
1 polymer ?
#
loop_
_entity_poly.entity_id
_entity_poly.type
_entity_poly.pdbx_seq_one_letter_code
_entity_poly.pdbx_strand_id
1 'polypeptide(L)'
;MSDMNHKNNEQTDFNAISGEEKLQALRDLIELTDNHLTQQVLNIGMDPHEEDLIRIEAWRALDMAGSSAFLDKILHAAVQLVRDPEEDEDVQNYVFQTLALLPITEAEIKLAQEVLEGDAYILVKSAAFAVLVAHQQVTGAASALKSLQSDPDFGYSAKRVLHSKQGSDN
;
A
#
# COMPACT_ATOMS: atom_id res chain seq x y z
N MET A 1 0.28 -0.23 46.70
CA MET A 1 -0.44 -1.42 46.20
C MET A 1 -0.33 -1.36 44.69
N SER A 2 0.42 -2.30 44.14
CA SER A 2 0.64 -2.43 42.71
C SER A 2 -0.51 -3.23 42.14
N ASP A 3 -1.35 -2.63 41.30
CA ASP A 3 -2.23 -3.39 40.42
C ASP A 3 -1.66 -3.35 39.02
N MET A 4 -1.03 -4.47 38.70
CA MET A 4 -0.45 -4.81 37.42
C MET A 4 -1.53 -4.97 36.35
N ASN A 5 -1.25 -4.39 35.18
CA ASN A 5 -1.47 -4.94 33.84
C ASN A 5 -2.30 -6.23 33.75
N HIS A 6 -3.58 -6.07 33.40
CA HIS A 6 -4.26 -6.97 32.49
C HIS A 6 -4.86 -6.13 31.35
N LYS A 7 -4.00 -5.74 30.39
CA LYS A 7 -4.49 -5.50 29.03
C LYS A 7 -4.94 -6.87 28.53
N ASN A 8 -6.24 -7.12 28.57
CA ASN A 8 -6.82 -8.31 27.98
C ASN A 8 -6.37 -8.39 26.53
N ASN A 9 -5.67 -9.47 26.21
CA ASN A 9 -5.26 -9.87 24.87
C ASN A 9 -6.50 -10.39 24.10
N GLU A 10 -7.61 -9.66 24.16
CA GLU A 10 -8.78 -9.93 23.35
C GLU A 10 -8.44 -9.47 21.94
N GLN A 11 -8.05 -10.44 21.12
CA GLN A 11 -7.91 -10.25 19.69
C GLN A 11 -9.25 -9.76 19.15
N THR A 12 -9.30 -8.51 18.67
CA THR A 12 -10.50 -7.89 18.11
C THR A 12 -11.05 -8.77 16.99
N ASP A 13 -12.29 -9.24 17.14
CA ASP A 13 -13.01 -9.90 16.04
C ASP A 13 -13.70 -8.83 15.20
N PHE A 14 -13.09 -8.48 14.07
CA PHE A 14 -13.62 -7.45 13.17
C PHE A 14 -15.00 -7.80 12.60
N ASN A 15 -15.42 -9.07 12.61
CA ASN A 15 -16.75 -9.46 12.12
C ASN A 15 -17.86 -9.21 13.14
N ALA A 16 -17.52 -9.02 14.42
CA ALA A 16 -18.47 -8.89 15.51
C ALA A 16 -18.76 -7.42 15.89
N ILE A 17 -18.03 -6.47 15.33
CA ILE A 17 -18.09 -5.05 15.67
C ILE A 17 -18.70 -4.22 14.54
N SER A 18 -19.27 -3.06 14.89
CA SER A 18 -19.86 -2.13 13.92
C SER A 18 -18.81 -1.49 13.00
N GLY A 19 -19.25 -0.86 11.90
CA GLY A 19 -18.36 -0.19 10.95
C GLY A 19 -17.51 0.92 11.59
N GLU A 20 -18.10 1.74 12.46
CA GLU A 20 -17.37 2.81 13.17
C GLU A 20 -16.33 2.24 14.14
N GLU A 21 -16.69 1.19 14.90
CA GLU A 21 -15.75 0.51 15.80
C GLU A 21 -14.63 -0.19 15.02
N LYS A 22 -14.95 -0.79 13.87
CA LYS A 22 -13.99 -1.41 12.96
C LYS A 22 -13.00 -0.39 12.41
N LEU A 23 -13.49 0.75 11.93
CA LEU A 23 -12.68 1.85 11.43
C LEU A 23 -11.71 2.36 12.51
N GLN A 24 -12.22 2.58 13.73
CA GLN A 24 -11.40 3.03 14.84
C GLN A 24 -10.37 1.99 15.26
N ALA A 25 -10.76 0.71 15.31
CA ALA A 25 -9.85 -0.38 15.63
C ALA A 25 -8.70 -0.50 14.61
N LEU A 26 -8.98 -0.35 13.31
CA LEU A 26 -7.93 -0.33 12.27
C LEU A 26 -6.98 0.86 12.44
N ARG A 27 -7.48 2.05 12.77
CA ARG A 27 -6.66 3.25 13.03
C ARG A 27 -5.75 3.11 14.24
N ASP A 28 -6.23 2.40 15.26
CA ASP A 28 -5.52 2.18 16.51
C ASP A 28 -4.48 1.04 16.40
N LEU A 29 -4.43 0.30 15.28
CA LEU A 29 -3.38 -0.68 15.03
C LEU A 29 -2.02 0.01 14.91
N ILE A 30 -1.08 -0.47 15.72
CA ILE A 30 0.32 -0.08 15.71
C ILE A 30 1.26 -1.21 15.28
N GLU A 31 0.74 -2.44 15.21
CA GLU A 31 1.46 -3.64 14.76
C GLU A 31 0.46 -4.72 14.33
N LEU A 32 0.82 -5.53 13.32
CA LEU A 32 0.12 -6.76 12.96
C LEU A 32 0.74 -7.94 13.73
N THR A 33 0.26 -8.15 14.96
CA THR A 33 0.86 -9.06 15.95
C THR A 33 0.94 -10.52 15.53
N ASP A 34 0.06 -10.96 14.63
CA ASP A 34 0.04 -12.34 14.15
C ASP A 34 -0.57 -12.48 12.75
N ASN A 35 -0.43 -13.70 12.22
CA ASN A 35 -0.91 -14.13 10.93
C ASN A 35 -2.44 -14.09 10.79
N HIS A 36 -3.17 -14.34 11.88
CA HIS A 36 -4.62 -14.33 11.87
C HIS A 36 -5.15 -12.89 11.78
N LEU A 37 -4.59 -11.96 12.57
CA LEU A 37 -4.88 -10.54 12.46
C LEU A 37 -4.55 -10.01 11.07
N THR A 38 -3.35 -10.34 10.54
CA THR A 38 -2.96 -9.92 9.19
C THR A 38 -3.95 -10.42 8.13
N GLN A 39 -4.39 -11.68 8.22
CA GLN A 39 -5.37 -12.24 7.29
C GLN A 39 -6.74 -11.56 7.44
N GLN A 40 -7.17 -11.21 8.65
CA GLN A 40 -8.43 -10.48 8.86
C GLN A 40 -8.37 -9.08 8.24
N VAL A 41 -7.29 -8.33 8.48
CA VAL A 41 -7.10 -7.00 7.88
C VAL A 41 -7.07 -7.09 6.35
N LEU A 42 -6.38 -8.09 5.79
CA LEU A 42 -6.37 -8.32 4.35
C LEU A 42 -7.78 -8.65 3.80
N ASN A 43 -8.56 -9.46 4.52
CA ASN A 43 -9.93 -9.77 4.10
C ASN A 43 -10.81 -8.52 4.08
N ILE A 44 -10.67 -7.63 5.07
CA ILE A 44 -11.40 -6.36 5.10
C ILE A 44 -11.02 -5.48 3.90
N GLY A 45 -9.72 -5.30 3.63
CA GLY A 45 -9.27 -4.50 2.49
C GLY A 45 -9.71 -5.03 1.12
N MET A 46 -9.99 -6.34 1.04
CA MET A 46 -10.42 -7.03 -0.19
C MET A 46 -11.94 -7.23 -0.29
N ASP A 47 -12.74 -6.85 0.71
CA ASP A 47 -14.18 -7.06 0.70
C ASP A 47 -14.90 -5.92 -0.05
N PRO A 48 -15.45 -6.14 -1.25
CA PRO A 48 -16.16 -5.11 -2.01
C PRO A 48 -17.51 -4.73 -1.40
N HIS A 49 -17.96 -5.43 -0.35
CA HIS A 49 -19.17 -5.09 0.41
C HIS A 49 -18.89 -4.25 1.65
N GLU A 50 -17.63 -3.99 1.96
CA GLU A 50 -17.21 -3.15 3.07
C GLU A 50 -17.14 -1.67 2.64
N GLU A 51 -17.33 -0.74 3.58
CA GLU A 51 -17.20 0.69 3.29
C GLU A 51 -15.77 1.06 2.85
N ASP A 52 -15.62 1.86 1.80
CA ASP A 52 -14.30 2.20 1.23
C ASP A 52 -13.35 2.83 2.26
N LEU A 53 -13.86 3.65 3.19
CA LEU A 53 -13.05 4.21 4.28
C LEU A 53 -12.45 3.13 5.18
N ILE A 54 -13.19 2.05 5.45
CA ILE A 54 -12.72 0.93 6.25
C ILE A 54 -11.69 0.12 5.45
N ARG A 55 -11.96 -0.11 4.16
CA ARG A 55 -11.03 -0.80 3.25
C ARG A 55 -9.71 -0.03 3.12
N ILE A 56 -9.78 1.29 3.02
CA ILE A 56 -8.63 2.22 3.01
C ILE A 56 -7.81 2.08 4.29
N GLU A 57 -8.42 2.13 5.47
CA GLU A 57 -7.68 1.97 6.73
C GLU A 57 -7.11 0.56 6.89
N ALA A 58 -7.78 -0.47 6.35
CA ALA A 58 -7.23 -1.82 6.32
C ALA A 58 -5.97 -1.88 5.45
N TRP A 59 -5.99 -1.31 4.25
CA TRP A 59 -4.81 -1.22 3.39
C TRP A 59 -3.68 -0.41 4.02
N ARG A 60 -4.01 0.70 4.69
CA ARG A 60 -3.06 1.47 5.47
C ARG A 60 -2.43 0.60 6.56
N ALA A 61 -3.21 -0.17 7.32
CA ALA A 61 -2.66 -1.06 8.34
C ALA A 61 -1.78 -2.19 7.77
N LEU A 62 -2.00 -2.62 6.53
CA LEU A 62 -1.15 -3.63 5.88
C LEU A 62 0.26 -3.12 5.57
N ASP A 63 0.57 -1.82 5.68
CA ASP A 63 1.92 -1.30 5.51
C ASP A 63 2.92 -1.85 6.54
N MET A 64 2.43 -2.31 7.69
CA MET A 64 3.19 -2.96 8.75
C MET A 64 3.59 -4.41 8.42
N ALA A 65 3.08 -4.99 7.33
CA ALA A 65 3.25 -6.40 7.01
C ALA A 65 4.59 -6.76 6.33
N GLY A 66 5.57 -5.87 6.31
CA GLY A 66 6.81 -6.05 5.56
C GLY A 66 7.65 -7.27 5.93
N SER A 67 7.53 -7.78 7.16
CA SER A 67 8.19 -9.02 7.62
C SER A 67 7.20 -10.18 7.83
N SER A 68 5.93 -9.99 7.46
CA SER A 68 4.87 -10.97 7.67
C SER A 68 5.01 -12.16 6.72
N ALA A 69 4.63 -13.35 7.17
CA ALA A 69 4.48 -14.52 6.31
C ALA A 69 3.37 -14.37 5.25
N PHE A 70 2.57 -13.29 5.34
CA PHE A 70 1.49 -12.96 4.41
C PHE A 70 1.90 -11.97 3.32
N LEU A 71 3.15 -11.46 3.32
CA LEU A 71 3.59 -10.45 2.36
C LEU A 71 3.24 -10.82 0.91
N ASP A 72 3.60 -12.03 0.46
CA ASP A 72 3.29 -12.48 -0.90
C ASP A 72 1.79 -12.47 -1.23
N LYS A 73 0.94 -12.80 -0.24
CA LYS A 73 -0.51 -12.74 -0.41
C LYS A 73 -1.03 -11.32 -0.51
N ILE A 74 -0.47 -10.41 0.29
CA ILE A 74 -0.82 -8.97 0.26
C ILE A 74 -0.42 -8.36 -1.07
N LEU A 75 0.79 -8.64 -1.57
CA LEU A 75 1.26 -8.16 -2.88
C LEU A 75 0.38 -8.71 -4.01
N HIS A 76 0.00 -9.98 -3.95
CA HIS A 76 -0.91 -10.56 -4.93
C HIS A 76 -2.31 -9.92 -4.90
N ALA A 77 -2.85 -9.68 -3.71
CA ALA A 77 -4.12 -9.00 -3.52
C ALA A 77 -4.09 -7.55 -4.06
N ALA A 78 -2.97 -6.84 -3.85
CA ALA A 78 -2.78 -5.49 -4.37
C ALA A 78 -2.86 -5.45 -5.90
N VAL A 79 -2.24 -6.42 -6.58
CA VAL A 79 -2.32 -6.56 -8.04
C VAL A 79 -3.76 -6.80 -8.51
N GLN A 80 -4.52 -7.64 -7.80
CA GLN A 80 -5.91 -7.92 -8.15
C GLN A 80 -6.77 -6.66 -8.04
N LEU A 81 -6.68 -5.96 -6.91
CA LEU A 81 -7.48 -4.78 -6.62
C LEU A 81 -7.18 -3.62 -7.57
N VAL A 82 -5.89 -3.32 -7.80
CA VAL A 82 -5.48 -2.22 -8.69
C VAL A 82 -5.90 -2.45 -10.14
N ARG A 83 -6.04 -3.71 -10.57
CA ARG A 83 -6.45 -4.05 -11.94
C ARG A 83 -7.97 -4.21 -12.09
N ASP A 84 -8.73 -4.10 -11.02
CA ASP A 84 -10.18 -4.13 -11.10
C ASP A 84 -10.69 -2.77 -11.62
N PRO A 85 -11.34 -2.72 -12.79
CA PRO A 85 -11.84 -1.48 -13.37
C PRO A 85 -13.04 -0.89 -12.63
N GLU A 86 -13.72 -1.68 -11.78
CA GLU A 86 -14.87 -1.21 -11.00
C GLU A 86 -14.46 -0.77 -9.58
N GLU A 87 -13.19 -0.87 -9.24
CA GLU A 87 -12.69 -0.51 -7.92
C GLU A 87 -12.59 1.00 -7.74
N ASP A 88 -12.83 1.43 -6.51
CA ASP A 88 -12.76 2.84 -6.15
C ASP A 88 -11.32 3.37 -6.19
N GLU A 89 -11.15 4.54 -6.80
CA GLU A 89 -9.85 5.16 -7.03
C GLU A 89 -9.13 5.53 -5.72
N ASP A 90 -9.86 5.84 -4.64
CA ASP A 90 -9.26 6.12 -3.33
C ASP A 90 -8.72 4.83 -2.69
N VAL A 91 -9.42 3.70 -2.86
CA VAL A 91 -8.91 2.39 -2.42
C VAL A 91 -7.66 2.02 -3.21
N GLN A 92 -7.68 2.13 -4.54
CA GLN A 92 -6.51 1.87 -5.40
C GLN A 92 -5.30 2.76 -5.02
N ASN A 93 -5.56 4.05 -4.77
CA ASN A 93 -4.54 4.99 -4.30
C ASN A 93 -3.89 4.51 -3.00
N TYR A 94 -4.68 4.09 -2.02
CA TYR A 94 -4.14 3.58 -0.76
C TYR A 94 -3.39 2.26 -0.92
N VAL A 95 -3.80 1.37 -1.82
CA VAL A 95 -3.02 0.17 -2.14
C VAL A 95 -1.61 0.53 -2.60
N PHE A 96 -1.47 1.52 -3.48
CA PHE A 96 -0.14 1.98 -3.90
C PHE A 96 0.65 2.65 -2.77
N GLN A 97 -0.01 3.40 -1.88
CA GLN A 97 0.66 3.94 -0.69
C GLN A 97 1.20 2.83 0.21
N THR A 98 0.44 1.74 0.39
CA THR A 98 0.90 0.55 1.11
C THR A 98 2.09 -0.10 0.40
N LEU A 99 2.03 -0.28 -0.92
CA LEU A 99 3.14 -0.83 -1.71
C LEU A 99 4.41 0.02 -1.64
N ALA A 100 4.29 1.34 -1.47
CA ALA A 100 5.45 2.22 -1.29
C ALA A 100 6.21 1.96 0.02
N LEU A 101 5.57 1.33 1.01
CA LEU A 101 6.13 1.04 2.33
C LEU A 101 6.55 -0.42 2.51
N LEU A 102 5.93 -1.33 1.76
CA LEU A 102 6.25 -2.75 1.82
C LEU A 102 7.51 -3.11 1.02
N PRO A 103 8.25 -4.17 1.40
CA PRO A 103 9.22 -4.78 0.52
C PRO A 103 8.50 -5.35 -0.70
N ILE A 104 8.86 -4.86 -1.89
CA ILE A 104 8.27 -5.27 -3.16
C ILE A 104 9.30 -5.86 -4.11
N THR A 105 8.81 -6.45 -5.19
CA THR A 105 9.62 -7.04 -6.25
C THR A 105 9.46 -6.27 -7.57
N GLU A 106 10.14 -6.76 -8.61
CA GLU A 106 9.96 -6.23 -9.98
C GLU A 106 8.51 -6.31 -10.46
N ALA A 107 7.69 -7.23 -9.93
CA ALA A 107 6.29 -7.37 -10.31
C ALA A 107 5.47 -6.12 -9.95
N GLU A 108 5.64 -5.59 -8.74
CA GLU A 108 4.94 -4.39 -8.28
C GLU A 108 5.48 -3.12 -8.95
N ILE A 109 6.78 -3.11 -9.31
CA ILE A 109 7.34 -2.03 -10.15
C ILE A 109 6.67 -2.02 -11.52
N LYS A 110 6.43 -3.19 -12.14
CA LYS A 110 5.71 -3.28 -13.41
C LYS A 110 4.26 -2.86 -13.27
N LEU A 111 3.58 -3.25 -12.19
CA LEU A 111 2.21 -2.79 -11.90
C LEU A 111 2.15 -1.26 -11.81
N ALA A 112 3.06 -0.63 -11.07
CA ALA A 112 3.12 0.82 -10.97
C ALA A 112 3.36 1.49 -12.34
N GLN A 113 4.25 0.92 -13.16
CA GLN A 113 4.49 1.40 -14.52
C GLN A 113 3.26 1.27 -15.42
N GLU A 114 2.55 0.14 -15.38
CA GLU A 114 1.31 -0.10 -16.13
C GLU A 114 0.26 0.98 -15.80
N VAL A 115 0.08 1.32 -14.53
CA VAL A 115 -0.87 2.35 -14.08
C VAL A 115 -0.47 3.75 -14.55
N LEU A 116 0.82 4.08 -14.51
CA LEU A 116 1.33 5.37 -14.98
C LEU A 116 1.10 5.56 -16.49
N GLU A 117 1.33 4.50 -17.27
CA GLU A 117 1.16 4.48 -18.72
C GLU A 117 -0.32 4.39 -19.16
N GLY A 118 -1.20 3.92 -18.28
CA GLY A 118 -2.64 3.77 -18.52
C GLY A 118 -3.44 5.09 -18.42
N ASP A 119 -4.75 4.97 -18.24
CA ASP A 119 -5.72 6.07 -18.13
C ASP A 119 -6.25 6.26 -16.69
N ALA A 120 -5.61 5.61 -15.71
CA ALA A 120 -5.96 5.73 -14.29
C ALA A 120 -6.01 7.19 -13.81
N TYR A 121 -6.83 7.44 -12.81
CA TYR A 121 -6.98 8.75 -12.20
C TYR A 121 -5.65 9.29 -11.65
N ILE A 122 -5.50 10.62 -11.70
CA ILE A 122 -4.22 11.28 -11.43
C ILE A 122 -3.68 11.01 -10.01
N LEU A 123 -4.55 10.81 -9.02
CA LEU A 123 -4.12 10.45 -7.66
C LEU A 123 -3.57 9.01 -7.60
N VAL A 124 -4.21 8.07 -8.28
CA VAL A 124 -3.72 6.68 -8.41
C VAL A 124 -2.37 6.66 -9.12
N LYS A 125 -2.23 7.39 -10.23
CA LYS A 125 -0.94 7.57 -10.92
C LYS A 125 0.12 8.20 -10.02
N SER A 126 -0.24 9.19 -9.22
CA SER A 126 0.68 9.84 -8.28
C SER A 126 1.18 8.86 -7.20
N ALA A 127 0.31 7.98 -6.71
CA ALA A 127 0.69 6.93 -5.77
C ALA A 127 1.57 5.85 -6.43
N ALA A 128 1.25 5.43 -7.65
CA ALA A 128 2.10 4.53 -8.43
C ALA A 128 3.50 5.13 -8.70
N PHE A 129 3.59 6.43 -8.98
CA PHE A 129 4.87 7.14 -9.07
C PHE A 129 5.64 7.08 -7.75
N ALA A 130 4.96 7.27 -6.61
CA ALA A 130 5.59 7.19 -5.29
C ALA A 130 6.21 5.81 -5.01
N VAL A 131 5.60 4.72 -5.50
CA VAL A 131 6.20 3.37 -5.44
C VAL A 131 7.55 3.32 -6.16
N LEU A 132 7.63 3.85 -7.39
CA LEU A 132 8.89 3.89 -8.14
C LEU A 132 9.97 4.70 -7.42
N VAL A 133 9.58 5.80 -6.76
CA VAL A 133 10.50 6.67 -6.00
C VAL A 133 10.99 6.00 -4.72
N ALA A 134 10.11 5.31 -3.99
CA ALA A 134 10.46 4.60 -2.77
C ALA A 134 11.39 3.41 -3.04
N HIS A 135 11.17 2.72 -4.17
CA HIS A 135 11.82 1.45 -4.50
C HIS A 135 12.83 1.54 -5.63
N GLN A 136 13.56 2.65 -5.73
CA GLN A 136 14.53 2.89 -6.82
C GLN A 136 15.65 1.85 -6.95
N GLN A 137 15.87 1.01 -5.93
CA GLN A 137 16.87 -0.07 -5.96
C GLN A 137 16.32 -1.39 -6.52
N VAL A 138 14.99 -1.51 -6.63
CA VAL A 138 14.35 -2.68 -7.22
C VAL A 138 14.52 -2.63 -8.74
N THR A 139 14.80 -3.79 -9.34
CA THR A 139 14.95 -3.94 -10.79
C THR A 139 13.77 -3.31 -11.52
N GLY A 140 14.08 -2.52 -12.56
CA GLY A 140 13.07 -1.83 -13.38
C GLY A 140 12.71 -0.41 -12.90
N ALA A 141 12.80 -0.10 -11.60
CA ALA A 141 12.30 1.17 -11.05
C ALA A 141 13.00 2.39 -11.66
N ALA A 142 14.34 2.36 -11.72
CA ALA A 142 15.11 3.43 -12.35
C ALA A 142 14.86 3.56 -13.87
N SER A 143 14.50 2.47 -14.55
CA SER A 143 14.15 2.49 -15.98
C SER A 143 12.78 3.13 -16.19
N ALA A 144 11.79 2.77 -15.38
CA ALA A 144 10.46 3.38 -15.39
C ALA A 144 10.53 4.88 -15.06
N LEU A 145 11.32 5.29 -14.07
CA LEU A 145 11.54 6.72 -13.81
C LEU A 145 12.20 7.43 -15.01
N LYS A 146 13.11 6.77 -15.73
CA LYS A 146 13.74 7.35 -16.92
C LYS A 146 12.77 7.55 -18.06
N SER A 147 11.83 6.63 -18.30
CA SER A 147 10.82 6.76 -19.36
C SER A 147 9.88 7.93 -19.10
N LEU A 148 9.60 8.23 -17.82
CA LEU A 148 8.74 9.35 -17.42
C LEU A 148 9.38 10.73 -17.61
N GLN A 149 10.66 10.88 -17.92
CA GLN A 149 11.31 12.21 -17.99
C GLN A 149 10.69 13.20 -19.00
N SER A 150 9.96 12.68 -19.99
CA SER A 150 9.22 13.47 -20.98
C SER A 150 7.72 13.49 -20.73
N ASP A 151 7.25 12.83 -19.68
CA ASP A 151 5.85 12.78 -19.28
C ASP A 151 5.37 14.19 -18.84
N PRO A 152 4.19 14.64 -19.28
CA PRO A 152 3.69 15.98 -18.98
C PRO A 152 3.42 16.19 -17.48
N ASP A 153 2.99 15.17 -16.76
CA ASP A 153 2.59 15.26 -15.36
C ASP A 153 3.76 14.93 -14.43
N PHE A 154 4.54 13.90 -14.77
CA PHE A 154 5.57 13.34 -13.89
C PHE A 154 7.01 13.69 -14.31
N GLY A 155 7.25 14.25 -15.50
CA GLY A 155 8.59 14.39 -16.05
C GLY A 155 9.53 15.30 -15.26
N TYR A 156 9.02 16.38 -14.66
CA TYR A 156 9.83 17.22 -13.77
C TYR A 156 10.24 16.46 -12.50
N SER A 157 9.30 15.75 -11.88
CA SER A 157 9.55 14.96 -10.67
C SER A 157 10.51 13.80 -10.94
N ALA A 158 10.34 13.09 -12.05
CA ALA A 158 11.20 11.99 -12.48
C ALA A 158 12.65 12.45 -12.65
N LYS A 159 12.88 13.57 -13.36
CA LYS A 159 14.20 14.18 -13.50
C LYS A 159 14.80 14.52 -12.14
N ARG A 160 14.03 15.16 -11.25
CA ARG A 160 14.54 15.55 -9.92
C ARG A 160 15.03 14.34 -9.12
N VAL A 161 14.25 13.26 -9.09
CA VAL A 161 14.57 12.03 -8.36
C VAL A 161 15.82 11.34 -8.94
N LEU A 162 15.97 11.31 -10.26
CA LEU A 162 17.15 10.71 -10.92
C LEU A 162 18.43 11.52 -10.69
N HIS A 163 18.36 12.85 -10.65
CA HIS A 163 19.53 13.70 -10.41
C HIS A 163 19.98 13.70 -8.94
N SER A 164 19.06 13.56 -7.97
CA SER A 164 19.44 13.54 -6.55
C SER A 164 20.34 12.34 -6.20
N LYS A 165 20.27 11.23 -6.94
CA LYS A 165 21.21 10.10 -6.81
C LYS A 165 22.62 10.41 -7.34
N GLN A 166 22.74 11.18 -8.43
CA GLN A 166 24.05 11.48 -9.04
C GLN A 166 24.94 12.38 -8.16
N GLY A 167 24.34 13.14 -7.23
CA GLY A 167 25.09 13.98 -6.28
C GLY A 167 25.59 13.26 -5.02
N SER A 168 25.19 12.00 -4.79
CA SER A 168 25.57 11.22 -3.60
C SER A 168 26.73 10.25 -3.82
N ASP A 169 27.20 10.12 -5.07
CA ASP A 169 28.30 9.23 -5.48
C ASP A 169 29.66 9.96 -5.65
N ASN A 170 29.83 11.16 -5.05
CA ASN A 170 31.08 11.93 -5.06
C ASN A 170 31.71 12.07 -3.67
#